data_AF-A0A6I0K651-F1
#
_entry.id   AF-A0A6I0K651-F1
#
_cell.length_a   1.000
_cell.length_b   1.000
_cell.length_c   1.000
_cell.angle_alpha   90.00
_cell.angle_beta   90.00
_cell.angle_gamma   90.00
#
_symmetry.space_group_name_H-M   'P 1'
#
loop_
_entity.id
_entity.type
_entity.pdbx_description
1 polymer ?
#
loop_
_entity_poly.entity_id
_entity_poly.type
_entity_poly.pdbx_seq_one_letter_code
_entity_poly.pdbx_strand_id
1 'polypeptide(L)'
;MASFRKEILGQIERIDTGRIFTFRDLSFETEKTANVAVLLSEQSRKGVLVRVEKGAYYRPKKSVLGLGKLPVYQDEQFRYLTEKLNGYITGAYIYNKMGLT
;
A
#
# COMPACT_ATOMS: atom_id res chain seq x y z
N MET A 1 -3.75 7.24 -27.59
CA MET A 1 -2.76 6.90 -26.56
C MET A 1 -3.35 7.16 -25.19
N ALA A 2 -3.61 6.11 -24.39
CA ALA A 2 -3.95 6.34 -22.98
C ALA A 2 -2.75 6.98 -22.29
N SER A 3 -2.96 8.11 -21.62
CA SER A 3 -1.90 8.82 -20.91
C SER A 3 -1.25 7.87 -19.89
N PHE A 4 0.08 7.80 -19.84
CA PHE A 4 0.86 7.02 -18.86
C PHE A 4 0.33 7.14 -17.42
N ARG A 5 -0.13 8.34 -17.03
CA ARG A 5 -0.77 8.57 -15.72
C ARG A 5 -2.03 7.72 -15.51
N LYS A 6 -2.88 7.59 -16.53
CA LYS A 6 -4.12 6.79 -16.45
C LYS A 6 -3.82 5.30 -16.30
N GLU A 7 -2.77 4.81 -16.95
CA GLU A 7 -2.36 3.41 -16.84
C GLU A 7 -1.93 3.06 -15.42
N ILE A 8 -1.04 3.88 -14.83
CA ILE A 8 -0.58 3.68 -13.45
C ILE A 8 -1.73 3.81 -12.45
N LEU A 9 -2.62 4.79 -12.63
CA LEU A 9 -3.81 4.93 -11.78
C LEU A 9 -4.72 3.71 -11.88
N GLY A 10 -4.92 3.17 -13.08
CA GLY A 10 -5.69 1.94 -13.29
C GLY A 10 -5.06 0.71 -12.63
N GLN A 11 -3.72 0.60 -12.62
CA GLN A 11 -3.03 -0.44 -11.85
C GLN A 11 -3.27 -0.27 -10.35
N ILE A 12 -3.12 0.94 -9.83
CA ILE A 12 -3.35 1.24 -8.41
C ILE A 12 -4.80 0.95 -8.01
N GLU A 13 -5.77 1.13 -8.91
CA GLU A 13 -7.20 0.81 -8.71
C GLU A 13 -7.51 -0.67 -8.57
N ARG A 14 -6.67 -1.53 -9.15
CA ARG A 14 -6.79 -2.99 -8.99
C ARG A 14 -6.17 -3.49 -7.70
N ILE A 15 -5.37 -2.69 -7.02
CA ILE A 15 -4.78 -3.03 -5.72
C ILE A 15 -5.85 -2.88 -4.65
N ASP A 16 -6.02 -3.93 -3.85
CA ASP A 16 -6.98 -3.94 -2.75
C ASP A 16 -6.78 -2.76 -1.80
N THR A 17 -7.89 -2.15 -1.40
CA THR A 17 -7.87 -1.17 -0.31
C THR A 17 -7.25 -1.78 0.96
N GLY A 18 -6.45 -1.00 1.66
CA GLY A 18 -5.71 -1.41 2.86
C GLY A 18 -4.36 -2.04 2.56
N ARG A 19 -4.10 -2.52 1.33
CA ARG A 19 -2.83 -3.17 0.96
C ARG A 19 -1.73 -2.15 0.71
N ILE A 20 -0.57 -2.36 1.35
CA ILE A 20 0.67 -1.64 1.09
C ILE A 20 1.27 -2.17 -0.20
N PHE A 21 1.60 -1.24 -1.09
CA PHE A 21 2.28 -1.50 -2.34
C PHE A 21 3.45 -0.53 -2.53
N THR A 22 4.38 -0.95 -3.37
CA THR A 22 5.62 -0.25 -3.71
C THR A 22 5.77 -0.12 -5.22
N PHE A 23 6.88 0.48 -5.66
CA PHE A 23 7.22 0.51 -7.08
C PHE A 23 7.36 -0.88 -7.72
N ARG A 24 7.64 -1.94 -6.93
CA ARG A 24 7.78 -3.31 -7.44
C ARG A 24 6.44 -3.94 -7.83
N ASP A 25 5.35 -3.44 -7.26
CA ASP A 25 3.99 -3.95 -7.49
C ASP A 25 3.31 -3.26 -8.69
N LEU A 26 3.96 -2.24 -9.26
CA LEU A 26 3.48 -1.50 -10.43
C LEU A 26 4.30 -1.90 -11.65
N SER A 27 3.64 -2.15 -12.78
CA SER A 27 4.30 -2.48 -14.04
C SER A 27 4.54 -1.20 -14.84
N PHE A 28 5.80 -0.78 -14.93
CA PHE A 28 6.22 0.39 -15.70
C PHE A 28 7.71 0.31 -16.06
N GLU A 29 8.13 1.06 -17.09
CA GLU A 29 9.54 1.17 -17.48
C GLU A 29 10.36 1.89 -16.39
N THR A 30 11.52 1.35 -16.04
CA THR A 30 12.41 1.89 -14.98
C THR A 30 12.80 3.36 -15.22
N GLU A 31 12.92 3.79 -16.48
CA GLU A 31 13.18 5.18 -16.86
C GLU A 31 12.09 6.16 -16.35
N LYS A 32 10.86 5.68 -16.17
CA LYS A 32 9.71 6.49 -15.73
C LYS A 32 9.53 6.51 -14.21
N THR A 33 10.46 5.95 -13.43
CA THR A 33 10.38 5.89 -11.96
C THR A 33 10.15 7.26 -11.32
N ALA A 34 10.85 8.30 -11.79
CA ALA A 34 10.67 9.67 -11.27
C ALA A 34 9.24 10.18 -11.50
N ASN A 35 8.68 9.93 -12.68
CA ASN A 35 7.32 10.33 -13.02
C ASN A 35 6.27 9.61 -12.16
N VAL A 36 6.47 8.30 -11.89
CA VAL A 36 5.61 7.53 -10.98
C VAL A 36 5.71 8.06 -9.55
N ALA A 37 6.92 8.36 -9.07
CA ALA A 37 7.12 8.90 -7.73
C ALA A 37 6.41 10.24 -7.51
N VAL A 38 6.47 11.14 -8.51
CA VAL A 38 5.73 12.41 -8.49
C VAL A 38 4.22 12.15 -8.51
N LEU A 39 3.74 11.27 -9.40
CA LEU A 39 2.32 10.92 -9.48
C LEU A 39 1.78 10.38 -8.14
N LEU A 40 2.48 9.44 -7.51
CA LEU A 40 2.09 8.87 -6.21
C LEU A 40 2.10 9.93 -5.10
N SER A 41 3.07 10.84 -5.12
CA SER A 41 3.16 11.94 -4.16
C SER A 41 1.99 12.92 -4.33
N GLU A 42 1.62 13.26 -5.57
CA GLU A 42 0.43 14.07 -5.87
C GLU A 42 -0.85 13.39 -5.37
N GLN A 43 -1.02 12.09 -5.62
CA GLN A 43 -2.18 11.33 -5.15
C GLN A 43 -2.23 11.22 -3.62
N SER A 44 -1.08 11.13 -2.97
CA SER A 44 -0.98 11.18 -1.51
C SER A 44 -1.40 12.54 -0.96
N ARG A 45 -0.99 13.64 -1.60
CA ARG A 45 -1.38 15.01 -1.22
C ARG A 45 -2.88 15.26 -1.43
N LYS A 46 -3.49 14.66 -2.45
CA LYS A 46 -4.95 14.65 -2.65
C LYS A 46 -5.68 13.77 -1.63
N GLY A 47 -4.96 12.97 -0.86
CA GLY A 47 -5.51 12.05 0.12
C GLY A 47 -6.11 10.78 -0.49
N VAL A 48 -5.92 10.52 -1.78
CA VAL A 48 -6.36 9.27 -2.43
C VAL A 48 -5.51 8.10 -1.93
N LEU A 49 -4.21 8.35 -1.72
CA LEU A 49 -3.26 7.42 -1.13
C LEU A 49 -2.76 7.96 0.20
N VAL A 50 -2.25 7.06 1.03
CA VAL A 50 -1.53 7.42 2.25
C VAL A 50 -0.13 6.81 2.15
N ARG A 51 0.89 7.64 2.38
CA ARG A 51 2.29 7.22 2.40
C ARG A 51 2.59 6.54 3.72
N VAL A 52 3.12 5.32 3.66
CA VAL A 52 3.60 4.58 4.86
C VAL A 52 5.06 4.92 5.11
N GLU A 53 5.88 4.86 4.06
CA GLU A 53 7.29 5.24 4.10
C GLU A 53 7.78 5.70 2.72
N LYS A 54 9.09 5.88 2.53
CA LYS A 54 9.64 6.25 1.23
C LYS A 54 9.45 5.12 0.21
N GLY A 55 8.60 5.36 -0.77
CA GLY A 55 8.32 4.42 -1.86
C GLY A 55 7.27 3.35 -1.54
N ALA A 56 6.60 3.45 -0.39
CA ALA A 56 5.52 2.56 -0.01
C ALA A 56 4.25 3.35 0.33
N TYR A 57 3.14 2.95 -0.26
CA TYR A 57 1.84 3.61 -0.16
C TYR A 57 0.74 2.57 0.02
N TYR A 58 -0.40 2.99 0.55
CA TYR A 58 -1.61 2.19 0.52
C TYR A 58 -2.81 3.04 0.15
N ARG A 59 -3.85 2.37 -0.34
CA ARG A 59 -5.17 2.97 -0.56
C ARG A 59 -6.00 2.78 0.71
N PRO A 60 -6.40 3.84 1.43
CA PRO A 60 -7.14 3.68 2.67
C PRO A 60 -8.53 3.09 2.43
N LYS A 61 -8.95 2.18 3.31
CA LYS A 61 -10.35 1.76 3.39
C LYS A 61 -11.18 2.91 3.97
N LYS A 62 -12.37 3.14 3.44
CA LYS A 62 -13.34 4.06 4.07
C LYS A 62 -14.02 3.33 5.22
N SER A 63 -14.10 3.97 6.38
CA SER A 63 -14.85 3.44 7.51
C SER A 63 -16.33 3.36 7.14
N VAL A 64 -16.94 2.19 7.38
CA VAL A 64 -18.39 1.97 7.19
C VAL A 64 -19.21 2.91 8.09
N LEU A 65 -18.63 3.29 9.24
CA LEU A 65 -19.22 4.22 10.21
C LEU A 65 -19.04 5.70 9.82
N GLY A 66 -18.47 6.00 8.65
CA GLY A 66 -18.26 7.38 8.21
C GLY A 66 -17.14 8.13 8.93
N LEU A 67 -16.38 7.47 9.81
CA LEU A 67 -15.28 8.05 10.60
C LEU A 67 -14.01 8.36 9.78
N GLY A 68 -14.12 8.43 8.45
CA GLY A 68 -13.02 8.75 7.56
C GLY A 68 -12.21 7.52 7.11
N LYS A 69 -10.89 7.71 6.99
CA LYS A 69 -9.95 6.73 6.44
C LYS A 69 -9.46 5.80 7.55
N LEU A 70 -9.53 4.50 7.30
CA LEU A 70 -8.99 3.50 8.21
C LEU A 70 -7.46 3.41 8.07
N PRO A 71 -6.74 3.20 9.19
CA PRO A 71 -5.31 2.94 9.16
C PRO A 71 -5.02 1.59 8.49
N VAL A 72 -3.75 1.34 8.20
CA VAL A 72 -3.30 0.01 7.76
C VAL A 72 -3.51 -0.99 8.90
N TYR A 73 -4.18 -2.10 8.60
CA TYR A 73 -4.40 -3.17 9.57
C TYR A 73 -3.08 -3.85 9.95
N GLN A 74 -3.02 -4.37 11.18
CA GLN A 74 -1.81 -4.95 11.74
C GLN A 74 -1.28 -6.13 10.90
N ASP A 75 -2.17 -6.98 10.37
CA ASP A 75 -1.82 -8.06 9.42
C ASP A 75 -1.01 -7.58 8.23
N GLU A 76 -1.44 -6.46 7.66
CA GLU A 76 -0.81 -5.92 6.47
C GLU A 76 0.53 -5.25 6.78
N GLN A 77 0.63 -4.60 7.94
CA GLN A 77 1.91 -4.06 8.43
C GLN A 77 2.93 -5.19 8.62
N PHE A 78 2.53 -6.29 9.26
CA PHE A 78 3.41 -7.43 9.45
C PHE A 78 3.76 -8.11 8.14
N ARG A 79 2.79 -8.37 7.24
CA ARG A 79 3.06 -8.90 5.89
C ARG A 79 4.14 -8.08 5.18
N TYR A 80 3.96 -6.76 5.15
CA TYR A 80 4.88 -5.85 4.50
C TYR A 80 6.28 -5.88 5.12
N LEU A 81 6.39 -5.87 6.45
CA LEU A 81 7.68 -5.94 7.16
C LEU A 81 8.37 -7.30 6.97
N THR A 82 7.62 -8.39 7.02
CA THR A 82 8.12 -9.75 6.80
C THR A 82 8.71 -9.90 5.40
N GLU A 83 8.00 -9.43 4.36
CA GLU A 83 8.49 -9.44 2.98
C GLU A 83 9.70 -8.51 2.79
N LYS A 84 9.68 -7.31 3.40
CA LYS A 84 10.76 -6.32 3.29
C LYS A 84 12.06 -6.80 3.93
N LEU A 85 11.97 -7.46 5.08
CA LEU A 85 13.13 -7.89 5.88
C LEU A 85 13.51 -9.36 5.61
N ASN A 86 12.74 -10.09 4.80
CA ASN A 86 12.83 -11.54 4.67
C ASN A 86 12.81 -12.26 6.04
N GLY A 87 11.95 -11.76 6.94
CA GLY A 87 11.83 -12.20 8.32
C GLY A 87 10.70 -13.19 8.55
N TYR A 88 10.42 -13.50 9.81
CA TYR A 88 9.24 -14.24 10.25
C TYR A 88 8.63 -13.58 11.48
N ILE A 89 7.33 -13.76 11.68
CA ILE A 89 6.58 -13.12 12.77
C ILE A 89 6.69 -13.99 14.03
N THR A 90 6.98 -13.38 15.17
CA THR A 90 7.06 -14.04 16.48
C THR A 90 6.25 -13.28 17.54
N GLY A 91 6.08 -13.89 18.72
CA GLY A 91 5.41 -13.27 19.86
C GLY A 91 3.88 -13.41 19.86
N ALA A 92 3.21 -12.70 20.78
CA ALA A 92 1.78 -12.87 21.05
C ALA A 92 0.87 -12.77 19.81
N TYR A 93 1.27 -11.95 18.83
CA TYR A 93 0.50 -11.79 17.60
C TYR A 93 0.24 -13.10 16.85
N ILE A 94 1.29 -13.92 16.65
CA ILE A 94 1.14 -15.17 15.90
C ILE A 94 0.36 -16.21 16.71
N TYR A 95 0.52 -16.22 18.04
CA TYR A 95 -0.26 -17.07 18.95
C TYR A 95 -1.75 -16.74 18.89
N ASN A 96 -2.12 -15.46 18.99
CA ASN A 96 -3.50 -15.00 18.84
C ASN A 96 -4.07 -15.38 17.46
N LYS A 97 -3.27 -15.20 16.38
CA LYS A 97 -3.70 -15.54 15.02
C LYS A 97 -3.91 -17.05 14.81
N MET A 98 -3.20 -17.87 15.56
CA MET A 98 -3.36 -19.33 15.59
C MET A 98 -4.46 -19.81 16.55
N GLY A 99 -5.08 -18.91 17.33
CA GLY A 99 -6.09 -19.28 18.34
C GLY A 99 -5.50 -19.97 19.57
N LEU A 100 -4.22 -19.73 19.86
CA LEU A 100 -3.50 -20.32 21.00
C LEU A 100 -3.59 -19.46 22.27
N THR A 101 -4.08 -18.23 22.14
CA THR A 101 -4.34 -17.23 23.18
C THR A 101 -5.50 -16.36 22.75
#